data_AF-A0A960H319-F1
#
_entry.id   AF-A0A960H319-F1
#
_cell.length_a   1.000
_cell.length_b   1.000
_cell.length_c   1.000
_cell.angle_alpha   90.00
_cell.angle_beta   90.00
_cell.angle_gamma   90.00
#
_symmetry.space_group_name_H-M   'P 1'
#
loop_
_entity.id
_entity.type
_entity.pdbx_description
1 polymer ?
#
loop_
_entity_poly.entity_id
_entity_poly.type
_entity_poly.pdbx_seq_one_letter_code
_entity_poly.pdbx_strand_id
1 'polypeptide(L)'
;MRDYLKFYIDGQWVDPVELRTLAVDNPTTEQVGGKIALGSSADVDKAVNAARKAFAGWSVSTKEDRLDVLQAILDQYQKRTKDLADAVHEEMGAPPSLAAGPQVMMGLGHLSTAIDVLKNFSFEEQRGETMVVKEPVGVCGLITPWNWPINQIACKVFPALAAGCTMVLKPSEVAPYSGQIFTEIMDAAGLPSGVYNMVFGDGPGVGVALSSHPGIDMVSFTGSTRAGIEV
;
A
#
# COMPACT_ATOMS: atom_id res chain seq x y z
N MET A 1 -12.97 17.64 -8.51
CA MET A 1 -12.70 17.59 -7.06
C MET A 1 -12.76 16.13 -6.67
N ARG A 2 -11.71 15.60 -6.05
CA ARG A 2 -11.58 14.16 -5.76
C ARG A 2 -12.26 13.82 -4.44
N ASP A 3 -13.32 13.01 -4.49
CA ASP A 3 -14.06 12.57 -3.30
C ASP A 3 -13.80 11.07 -3.05
N TYR A 4 -12.80 10.76 -2.22
CA TYR A 4 -12.41 9.39 -1.90
C TYR A 4 -12.88 9.01 -0.50
N LEU A 5 -14.17 8.68 -0.41
CA LEU A 5 -14.88 8.46 0.85
C LEU A 5 -15.00 6.98 1.25
N LYS A 6 -14.32 6.09 0.53
CA LYS A 6 -14.34 4.65 0.74
C LYS A 6 -12.94 4.13 1.04
N PHE A 7 -12.88 3.01 1.75
CA PHE A 7 -11.67 2.22 1.95
C PHE A 7 -11.70 1.02 1.02
N TYR A 8 -10.53 0.42 0.79
CA TYR A 8 -10.44 -0.84 0.06
C TYR A 8 -10.14 -1.97 1.03
N ILE A 9 -11.11 -2.84 1.28
CA ILE A 9 -11.02 -3.90 2.27
C ILE A 9 -11.61 -5.18 1.68
N ASP A 10 -10.89 -6.30 1.84
CA ASP A 10 -11.33 -7.62 1.37
C ASP A 10 -11.65 -7.68 -0.13
N GLY A 11 -10.92 -6.89 -0.94
CA GLY A 11 -11.14 -6.81 -2.38
C GLY A 11 -12.35 -5.97 -2.80
N GLN A 12 -12.85 -5.08 -1.94
CA GLN A 12 -14.04 -4.26 -2.19
C GLN A 12 -13.87 -2.82 -1.69
N TRP A 13 -14.52 -1.88 -2.38
CA TRP A 13 -14.65 -0.50 -1.93
C TRP A 13 -15.78 -0.35 -0.91
N VAL A 14 -15.45 -0.18 0.36
CA VAL A 14 -16.40 -0.17 1.48
C VAL A 14 -16.51 1.22 2.12
N ASP A 15 -17.69 1.53 2.65
CA ASP A 15 -17.89 2.74 3.44
C ASP A 15 -17.21 2.63 4.81
N PRO A 16 -16.68 3.74 5.37
CA PRO A 16 -16.14 3.76 6.72
C PRO A 16 -17.21 3.37 7.75
N VAL A 17 -16.79 2.78 8.87
CA VAL A 17 -17.67 2.50 10.02
C VAL A 17 -18.40 3.77 10.47
N GLU A 18 -17.67 4.88 10.54
CA GLU A 18 -18.22 6.21 10.79
C GLU A 18 -17.62 7.19 9.78
N LEU A 19 -18.47 7.90 9.03
CA LEU A 19 -18.00 8.86 8.05
C LEU A 19 -17.49 10.13 8.74
N ARG A 20 -16.17 10.21 8.86
CA ARG A 20 -15.44 11.46 9.12
C ARG A 20 -14.63 11.80 7.88
N THR A 21 -14.47 13.08 7.57
CA THR A 21 -13.78 13.50 6.35
C THR A 21 -12.66 14.48 6.65
N LEU A 22 -11.62 14.45 5.82
CA LEU A 22 -10.55 15.43 5.80
C LEU A 22 -10.49 16.10 4.42
N ALA A 23 -10.44 17.43 4.39
CA ALA A 23 -10.13 18.18 3.18
C ALA A 23 -8.64 18.02 2.83
N VAL A 24 -8.36 17.83 1.56
CA VAL A 24 -6.99 17.70 1.05
C VAL A 24 -6.70 18.94 0.21
N ASP A 25 -5.76 19.73 0.67
CA ASP A 25 -5.39 20.98 0.03
C ASP A 25 -4.48 20.73 -1.16
N ASN A 26 -4.66 21.50 -2.22
CA ASN A 26 -3.69 21.58 -3.30
C ASN A 26 -2.61 22.61 -2.90
N PRO A 27 -1.35 22.19 -2.69
CA PRO A 27 -0.31 23.08 -2.17
C PRO A 27 0.12 24.17 -3.18
N THR A 28 -0.27 24.09 -4.45
CA THR A 28 0.05 25.11 -5.46
C THR A 28 -0.97 26.25 -5.50
N THR A 29 -2.18 26.03 -4.98
CA THR A 29 -3.27 27.02 -5.00
C THR A 29 -3.80 27.37 -3.60
N GLU A 30 -3.42 26.60 -2.58
CA GLU A 30 -3.95 26.68 -1.21
C GLU A 30 -5.49 26.51 -1.14
N GLN A 31 -6.08 25.92 -2.18
CA GLN A 31 -7.50 25.58 -2.23
C GLN A 31 -7.69 24.09 -2.00
N VAL A 32 -8.86 23.72 -1.49
CA VAL A 32 -9.26 22.30 -1.34
C VAL A 32 -9.33 21.63 -2.72
N GLY A 33 -8.48 20.64 -2.95
CA GLY A 33 -8.48 19.81 -4.17
C GLY A 33 -9.52 18.67 -4.12
N GLY A 34 -9.96 18.32 -2.91
CA GLY A 34 -10.81 17.17 -2.66
C GLY A 34 -10.88 16.81 -1.19
N LYS A 35 -11.43 15.62 -0.90
CA LYS A 35 -11.56 15.11 0.45
C LYS A 35 -11.46 13.59 0.49
N ILE A 36 -11.03 13.09 1.63
CA ILE A 36 -10.95 11.67 1.94
C ILE A 36 -11.78 11.33 3.18
N ALA A 37 -12.17 10.06 3.32
CA ALA A 37 -12.64 9.54 4.60
C ALA A 37 -11.47 9.38 5.59
N LEU A 38 -11.72 9.57 6.88
CA LEU A 38 -10.80 9.28 7.97
C LEU A 38 -11.27 8.04 8.74
N GLY A 39 -10.50 6.96 8.61
CA GLY A 39 -10.76 5.70 9.27
C GLY A 39 -10.65 5.79 10.79
N SER A 40 -11.17 4.75 11.42
CA SER A 40 -11.11 4.50 12.85
C SER A 40 -10.37 3.19 13.14
N SER A 41 -10.14 2.89 14.42
CA SER A 41 -9.63 1.57 14.81
C SER A 41 -10.54 0.43 14.34
N ALA A 42 -11.86 0.64 14.30
CA ALA A 42 -12.81 -0.38 13.82
C ALA A 42 -12.66 -0.66 12.32
N ASP A 43 -12.25 0.33 11.52
CA ASP A 43 -11.94 0.12 10.10
C ASP A 43 -10.62 -0.63 9.93
N VAL A 44 -9.64 -0.34 10.79
CA VAL A 44 -8.39 -1.10 10.88
C VAL A 44 -8.66 -2.55 11.24
N ASP A 45 -9.48 -2.83 12.26
CA ASP A 45 -9.84 -4.20 12.66
C ASP A 45 -10.44 -4.99 11.48
N LYS A 46 -11.34 -4.37 10.71
CA LYS A 46 -11.92 -4.99 9.50
C LYS A 46 -10.84 -5.33 8.47
N ALA A 47 -9.95 -4.38 8.16
CA ALA A 47 -8.86 -4.58 7.20
C ALA A 47 -7.87 -5.65 7.66
N VAL A 48 -7.50 -5.65 8.94
CA VAL A 48 -6.60 -6.66 9.51
C VAL A 48 -7.24 -8.04 9.51
N ASN A 49 -8.52 -8.16 9.87
CA ASN A 49 -9.23 -9.44 9.82
C ASN A 49 -9.29 -10.00 8.38
N ALA A 50 -9.52 -9.15 7.38
CA ALA A 50 -9.48 -9.55 5.98
C ALA A 50 -8.07 -10.04 5.58
N ALA A 51 -7.02 -9.30 5.94
CA ALA A 51 -5.64 -9.69 5.68
C ALA A 51 -5.26 -11.01 6.37
N ARG A 52 -5.68 -11.20 7.62
CA ARG A 52 -5.43 -12.44 8.37
C ARG A 52 -6.07 -13.64 7.72
N LYS A 53 -7.32 -13.51 7.28
CA LYS A 53 -8.03 -14.56 6.55
C LYS A 53 -7.34 -14.90 5.23
N ALA A 54 -6.92 -13.87 4.48
CA ALA A 54 -6.24 -14.04 3.20
C ALA A 54 -4.83 -14.65 3.35
N PHE A 55 -4.14 -14.37 4.46
CA PHE A 55 -2.77 -14.83 4.69
C PHE A 55 -2.65 -16.35 4.61
N ALA A 56 -3.61 -17.10 5.18
CA ALA A 56 -3.57 -18.57 5.18
C ALA A 56 -3.49 -19.18 3.78
N GLY A 57 -4.07 -18.54 2.76
CA GLY A 57 -3.98 -18.98 1.37
C GLY A 57 -2.81 -18.35 0.61
N TRP A 58 -2.57 -17.05 0.80
CA TRP A 58 -1.54 -16.32 0.07
C TRP A 58 -0.12 -16.69 0.51
N SER A 59 0.10 -16.99 1.79
CA SER A 59 1.43 -17.30 2.32
C SER A 59 2.02 -18.59 1.76
N VAL A 60 1.16 -19.52 1.36
CA VAL A 60 1.51 -20.83 0.80
C VAL A 60 1.31 -20.88 -0.72
N SER A 61 1.00 -19.74 -1.37
CA SER A 61 0.93 -19.68 -2.81
C SER A 61 2.28 -20.04 -3.44
N THR A 62 2.27 -20.48 -4.69
CA THR A 62 3.52 -20.73 -5.40
C THR A 62 4.23 -19.41 -5.71
N LYS A 63 5.53 -19.49 -6.01
CA LYS A 63 6.30 -18.34 -6.50
C LYS A 63 5.71 -17.82 -7.81
N GLU A 64 5.24 -18.74 -8.66
CA GLU A 64 4.62 -18.47 -9.95
C GLU A 64 3.31 -17.69 -9.78
N ASP A 65 2.44 -18.07 -8.85
CA ASP A 65 1.21 -17.32 -8.54
C ASP A 65 1.52 -15.86 -8.15
N ARG A 66 2.58 -15.65 -7.35
CA ARG A 66 2.99 -14.31 -6.92
C ARG A 66 3.58 -13.50 -8.07
N LEU A 67 4.33 -14.13 -8.96
CA LEU A 67 4.85 -13.50 -10.17
C LEU A 67 3.74 -13.07 -11.12
N ASP A 68 2.73 -13.91 -11.31
CA ASP A 68 1.58 -13.60 -12.17
C ASP A 68 0.81 -12.38 -11.65
N VAL A 69 0.60 -12.29 -10.33
CA VAL A 69 0.00 -11.10 -9.70
C VAL A 69 0.87 -9.85 -9.91
N LEU A 70 2.19 -9.93 -9.67
CA LEU A 70 3.08 -8.79 -9.88
C LEU A 70 3.12 -8.34 -11.36
N GLN A 71 3.05 -9.27 -12.30
CA GLN A 71 2.97 -8.97 -13.72
C GLN A 71 1.63 -8.31 -14.09
N ALA A 72 0.52 -8.78 -13.52
CA ALA A 72 -0.79 -8.14 -13.71
C ALA A 72 -0.81 -6.71 -13.15
N ILE A 73 -0.18 -6.48 -11.99
CA ILE A 73 0.00 -5.12 -11.43
C ILE A 73 0.83 -4.28 -12.41
N LEU A 74 1.90 -4.81 -12.99
CA LEU A 74 2.77 -4.07 -13.91
C LEU A 74 1.99 -3.60 -15.14
N ASP A 75 1.18 -4.48 -15.72
CA ASP A 75 0.33 -4.17 -16.87
C ASP A 75 -0.71 -3.09 -16.55
N GLN A 76 -1.32 -3.11 -15.36
CA GLN A 76 -2.28 -2.09 -14.94
C GLN A 76 -1.61 -0.77 -14.57
N TYR A 77 -0.45 -0.82 -13.91
CA TYR A 77 0.30 0.35 -13.50
C TYR A 77 0.70 1.19 -14.72
N GLN A 78 1.22 0.55 -15.77
CA GLN A 78 1.62 1.23 -17.01
C GLN A 78 0.46 2.04 -17.62
N LYS A 79 -0.77 1.50 -17.59
CA LYS A 79 -1.97 2.17 -18.11
C LYS A 79 -2.38 3.41 -17.30
N ARG A 80 -1.98 3.48 -16.03
CA ARG A 80 -2.39 4.52 -15.08
C ARG A 80 -1.26 5.51 -14.74
N THR A 81 -0.11 5.43 -15.40
CA THR A 81 1.05 6.31 -15.16
C THR A 81 0.71 7.80 -15.25
N LYS A 82 -0.12 8.21 -16.21
CA LYS A 82 -0.59 9.58 -16.34
C LYS A 82 -1.45 10.01 -15.14
N ASP A 83 -2.41 9.18 -14.75
CA ASP A 83 -3.31 9.49 -13.63
C ASP A 83 -2.53 9.62 -12.31
N LEU A 84 -1.54 8.75 -12.11
CA LEU A 84 -0.63 8.82 -10.97
C LEU A 84 0.17 10.14 -10.99
N ALA A 85 0.72 10.54 -12.13
CA ALA A 85 1.46 11.79 -12.26
C ALA A 85 0.58 13.01 -11.96
N ASP A 86 -0.63 13.04 -12.51
CA ASP A 86 -1.59 14.12 -12.29
C ASP A 86 -1.99 14.20 -10.79
N ALA A 87 -2.18 13.05 -10.13
CA ALA A 87 -2.47 13.00 -8.68
C ALA A 87 -1.29 13.46 -7.82
N VAL A 88 -0.06 13.02 -8.12
CA VAL A 88 1.15 13.44 -7.39
C VAL A 88 1.36 14.95 -7.54
N HIS A 89 1.16 15.50 -8.75
CA HIS A 89 1.24 16.94 -8.95
C HIS A 89 0.21 17.68 -8.09
N GLU A 90 -1.04 17.21 -8.10
CA GLU A 90 -2.17 17.86 -7.41
C GLU A 90 -2.05 17.82 -5.88
N GLU A 91 -1.61 16.69 -5.31
CA GLU A 91 -1.64 16.48 -3.86
C GLU A 91 -0.37 16.96 -3.13
N MET A 92 0.79 16.90 -3.78
CA MET A 92 2.07 17.26 -3.15
C MET A 92 2.84 18.36 -3.89
N GLY A 93 2.31 18.85 -5.01
CA GLY A 93 2.83 20.03 -5.70
C GLY A 93 4.11 19.79 -6.51
N ALA A 94 4.49 18.54 -6.78
CA ALA A 94 5.66 18.25 -7.61
C ALA A 94 5.48 18.89 -9.00
N PRO A 95 6.51 19.55 -9.56
CA PRO A 95 6.47 19.97 -10.96
C PRO A 95 6.12 18.79 -11.88
N PRO A 96 5.39 19.01 -13.00
CA PRO A 96 4.92 17.92 -13.86
C PRO A 96 6.01 16.95 -14.31
N SER A 97 7.23 17.44 -14.58
CA SER A 97 8.38 16.60 -14.95
C SER A 97 8.87 15.69 -13.81
N LEU A 98 8.79 16.15 -12.55
CA LEU A 98 9.12 15.34 -11.38
C LEU A 98 8.03 14.30 -11.11
N ALA A 99 6.77 14.69 -11.25
CA ALA A 99 5.62 13.80 -11.06
C ALA A 99 5.59 12.68 -12.10
N ALA A 100 5.61 13.02 -13.39
CA ALA A 100 5.57 12.04 -14.49
C ALA A 100 6.89 11.27 -14.68
N GLY A 101 8.00 11.83 -14.19
CA GLY A 101 9.31 11.19 -14.23
C GLY A 101 9.60 10.43 -12.94
N PRO A 102 10.57 10.87 -12.10
CA PRO A 102 11.04 10.10 -10.95
C PRO A 102 9.96 9.54 -10.02
N GLN A 103 8.91 10.30 -9.69
CA GLN A 103 7.88 9.82 -8.75
C GLN A 103 7.16 8.55 -9.25
N VAL A 104 6.60 8.61 -10.46
CA VAL A 104 5.86 7.48 -11.05
C VAL A 104 6.80 6.38 -11.54
N MET A 105 7.95 6.74 -12.10
CA MET A 105 8.91 5.77 -12.65
C MET A 105 9.65 4.99 -11.57
N MET A 106 9.88 5.56 -10.38
CA MET A 106 10.43 4.79 -9.25
C MET A 106 9.48 3.67 -8.81
N GLY A 107 8.16 3.91 -8.83
CA GLY A 107 7.17 2.86 -8.56
C GLY A 107 7.29 1.68 -9.55
N LEU A 108 7.41 1.96 -10.85
CA LEU A 108 7.68 0.93 -11.87
C LEU A 108 9.02 0.22 -11.61
N GLY A 109 10.06 0.98 -11.25
CA GLY A 109 11.37 0.41 -10.94
C GLY A 109 11.31 -0.60 -9.78
N HIS A 110 10.61 -0.26 -8.69
CA HIS A 110 10.40 -1.17 -7.56
C HIS A 110 9.64 -2.43 -7.97
N LEU A 111 8.62 -2.30 -8.82
CA LEU A 111 7.83 -3.43 -9.29
C LEU A 111 8.66 -4.39 -10.15
N SER A 112 9.35 -3.85 -11.16
CA SER A 112 10.25 -4.65 -12.01
C SER A 112 11.34 -5.32 -11.17
N THR A 113 11.91 -4.60 -10.20
CA THR A 113 12.91 -5.17 -9.29
C THR A 113 12.33 -6.31 -8.45
N ALA A 114 11.13 -6.15 -7.89
CA ALA A 114 10.48 -7.20 -7.10
C ALA A 114 10.22 -8.46 -7.94
N ILE A 115 9.75 -8.29 -9.18
CA ILE A 115 9.55 -9.38 -10.15
C ILE A 115 10.87 -10.10 -10.42
N ASP A 116 11.93 -9.35 -10.77
CA ASP A 116 13.21 -9.94 -11.15
C ASP A 116 13.93 -10.61 -9.97
N VAL A 117 13.82 -10.03 -8.77
CA VAL A 117 14.30 -10.68 -7.54
C VAL A 117 13.53 -11.95 -7.29
N LEU A 118 12.19 -11.93 -7.31
CA LEU A 118 11.37 -13.09 -7.00
C LEU A 118 11.62 -14.27 -7.96
N LYS A 119 11.81 -14.00 -9.26
CA LYS A 119 12.18 -15.03 -10.26
C LYS A 119 13.42 -15.82 -9.85
N ASN A 120 14.40 -15.14 -9.27
CA ASN A 120 15.72 -15.70 -8.97
C ASN A 120 15.92 -16.05 -7.49
N PHE A 121 14.95 -15.76 -6.62
CA PHE A 121 15.07 -15.96 -5.19
C PHE A 121 14.78 -17.41 -4.79
N SER A 122 15.65 -17.98 -3.94
CA SER A 122 15.38 -19.26 -3.27
C SER A 122 14.88 -19.02 -1.86
N PHE A 123 13.66 -19.48 -1.59
CA PHE A 123 13.06 -19.48 -0.26
C PHE A 123 13.59 -20.62 0.62
N GLU A 124 14.19 -21.64 0.00
CA GLU A 124 14.72 -22.81 0.69
C GLU A 124 16.23 -22.93 0.46
N GLU A 125 16.96 -23.32 1.50
CA GLU A 125 18.41 -23.53 1.45
C GLU A 125 18.76 -24.79 2.26
N GLN A 126 19.27 -25.82 1.59
CA GLN A 126 19.74 -27.05 2.24
C GLN A 126 21.16 -26.86 2.80
N ARG A 127 21.32 -27.05 4.12
CA ARG A 127 22.61 -26.99 4.84
C ARG A 127 22.90 -28.33 5.51
N GLY A 128 23.65 -29.19 4.82
CA GLY A 128 23.89 -30.56 5.28
C GLY A 128 22.57 -31.32 5.37
N GLU A 129 22.19 -31.77 6.57
CA GLU A 129 20.91 -32.43 6.84
C GLU A 129 19.77 -31.46 7.23
N THR A 130 20.05 -30.16 7.39
CA THR A 130 19.05 -29.16 7.81
C THR A 130 18.53 -28.35 6.63
N MET A 131 17.21 -28.26 6.48
CA MET A 131 16.57 -27.31 5.56
C MET A 131 16.29 -25.98 6.27
N VAL A 132 16.74 -24.87 5.68
CA VAL A 132 16.37 -23.52 6.11
C VAL A 132 15.32 -22.97 5.15
N VAL A 133 14.18 -22.56 5.69
CA VAL A 133 13.08 -21.97 4.92
C VAL A 133 12.92 -20.49 5.29
N LYS A 134 12.58 -19.66 4.30
CA LYS A 134 12.24 -18.25 4.46
C LYS A 134 10.76 -18.11 4.21
N GLU A 135 10.00 -17.81 5.26
CA GLU A 135 8.54 -17.70 5.19
C GLU A 135 8.13 -16.22 5.32
N PRO A 136 6.98 -15.83 4.73
CA PRO A 136 6.44 -14.49 4.95
C PRO A 136 6.15 -14.26 6.44
N VAL A 137 6.44 -13.05 6.92
CA VAL A 137 6.24 -12.69 8.34
C VAL A 137 4.76 -12.67 8.75
N GLY A 138 3.85 -12.41 7.79
CA GLY A 138 2.40 -12.43 8.02
C GLY A 138 1.66 -11.20 7.49
N VAL A 139 0.81 -10.58 8.31
CA VAL A 139 0.14 -9.31 7.94
C VAL A 139 1.03 -8.14 8.32
N CYS A 140 1.28 -7.28 7.33
CA CYS A 140 2.08 -6.07 7.47
C CYS A 140 1.20 -4.82 7.57
N GLY A 141 1.43 -3.99 8.58
CA GLY A 141 0.93 -2.61 8.64
C GLY A 141 1.90 -1.68 7.92
N LEU A 142 1.46 -1.02 6.85
CA LEU A 142 2.31 -0.19 6.00
C LEU A 142 1.89 1.28 6.14
N ILE A 143 2.77 2.13 6.66
CA ILE A 143 2.48 3.56 6.88
C ILE A 143 3.49 4.37 6.06
N THR A 144 2.99 5.19 5.13
CA THR A 144 3.83 5.92 4.16
C THR A 144 3.70 7.44 4.27
N PRO A 145 4.77 8.20 3.97
CA PRO A 145 4.79 9.65 4.04
C PRO A 145 4.24 10.27 2.75
N TRP A 146 4.17 11.61 2.72
CA TRP A 146 3.63 12.40 1.61
C TRP A 146 4.66 12.90 0.58
N ASN A 147 5.95 12.89 0.89
CA ASN A 147 6.97 13.54 0.05
C ASN A 147 7.32 12.74 -1.23
N TRP A 148 7.21 11.42 -1.15
CA TRP A 148 7.43 10.48 -2.26
C TRP A 148 6.34 9.41 -2.23
N PRO A 149 5.06 9.80 -2.42
CA PRO A 149 3.93 8.97 -2.00
C PRO A 149 3.89 7.64 -2.75
N ILE A 150 4.10 7.64 -4.07
CA ILE A 150 4.13 6.41 -4.86
C ILE A 150 5.36 5.56 -4.60
N ASN A 151 6.55 6.17 -4.54
CA ASN A 151 7.77 5.41 -4.26
C ASN A 151 7.70 4.68 -2.91
N GLN A 152 7.19 5.34 -1.86
CA GLN A 152 7.12 4.77 -0.52
C GLN A 152 6.05 3.68 -0.38
N ILE A 153 4.96 3.76 -1.14
CA ILE A 153 3.98 2.68 -1.25
C ILE A 153 4.61 1.49 -1.99
N ALA A 154 5.16 1.74 -3.18
CA ALA A 154 5.71 0.71 -4.06
C ALA A 154 6.86 -0.07 -3.41
N CYS A 155 7.79 0.61 -2.72
CA CYS A 155 8.94 -0.04 -2.08
C CYS A 155 8.56 -0.92 -0.87
N LYS A 156 7.31 -0.82 -0.39
CA LYS A 156 6.78 -1.66 0.70
C LYS A 156 5.86 -2.76 0.17
N VAL A 157 4.89 -2.39 -0.66
CA VAL A 157 3.83 -3.29 -1.13
C VAL A 157 4.39 -4.40 -2.03
N PHE A 158 5.22 -4.06 -3.03
CA PHE A 158 5.72 -5.05 -3.98
C PHE A 158 6.61 -6.13 -3.36
N PRO A 159 7.61 -5.80 -2.50
CA PRO A 159 8.35 -6.85 -1.81
C PRO A 159 7.48 -7.64 -0.81
N ALA A 160 6.51 -7.02 -0.14
CA ALA A 160 5.59 -7.73 0.74
C ALA A 160 4.74 -8.76 -0.02
N LEU A 161 4.21 -8.37 -1.18
CA LEU A 161 3.50 -9.29 -2.08
C LEU A 161 4.41 -10.40 -2.57
N ALA A 162 5.63 -10.07 -3.03
CA ALA A 162 6.60 -11.05 -3.51
C ALA A 162 6.99 -12.09 -2.44
N ALA A 163 7.07 -11.67 -1.18
CA ALA A 163 7.38 -12.54 -0.05
C ALA A 163 6.22 -13.47 0.36
N GLY A 164 4.98 -13.16 -0.05
CA GLY A 164 3.78 -13.88 0.40
C GLY A 164 3.11 -13.26 1.63
N CYS A 165 3.45 -12.02 1.99
CA CYS A 165 2.75 -11.28 3.04
C CYS A 165 1.41 -10.75 2.54
N THR A 166 0.50 -10.50 3.49
CA THR A 166 -0.70 -9.68 3.26
C THR A 166 -0.53 -8.35 3.99
N MET A 167 -1.35 -7.34 3.70
CA MET A 167 -1.09 -6.00 4.22
C MET A 167 -2.32 -5.12 4.39
N VAL A 168 -2.16 -4.13 5.27
CA VAL A 168 -3.02 -2.95 5.38
C VAL A 168 -2.16 -1.70 5.20
N LEU A 169 -2.43 -0.94 4.14
CA LEU A 169 -1.77 0.32 3.83
C LEU A 169 -2.56 1.50 4.43
N LYS A 170 -1.86 2.39 5.13
CA LYS A 170 -2.30 3.75 5.42
C LYS A 170 -1.42 4.75 4.68
N PRO A 171 -1.85 5.29 3.53
CA PRO A 171 -1.13 6.37 2.90
C PRO A 171 -1.24 7.67 3.73
N SER A 172 -0.36 8.63 3.46
CA SER A 172 -0.44 9.94 4.09
C SER A 172 -1.73 10.65 3.72
N GLU A 173 -2.45 11.15 4.72
CA GLU A 173 -3.65 11.96 4.58
C GLU A 173 -3.39 13.30 3.87
N VAL A 174 -2.13 13.73 3.83
CA VAL A 174 -1.66 14.91 3.09
C VAL A 174 -1.50 14.64 1.59
N ALA A 175 -1.17 13.40 1.19
CA ALA A 175 -0.96 13.02 -0.21
C ALA A 175 -1.67 11.67 -0.52
N PRO A 176 -3.02 11.64 -0.52
CA PRO A 176 -3.78 10.39 -0.54
C PRO A 176 -4.25 9.96 -1.94
N TYR A 177 -4.33 10.87 -2.91
CA TYR A 177 -4.87 10.62 -4.25
C TYR A 177 -4.04 9.64 -5.05
N SER A 178 -2.72 9.72 -4.96
CA SER A 178 -1.86 8.76 -5.63
C SER A 178 -1.97 7.36 -4.98
N GLY A 179 -2.19 7.30 -3.66
CA GLY A 179 -2.52 6.06 -2.93
C GLY A 179 -3.89 5.46 -3.33
N GLN A 180 -4.89 6.31 -3.60
CA GLN A 180 -6.18 5.88 -4.17
C GLN A 180 -5.98 5.21 -5.53
N ILE A 181 -5.29 5.88 -6.46
CA ILE A 181 -5.06 5.34 -7.82
C ILE A 181 -4.21 4.08 -7.77
N PHE A 182 -3.20 4.04 -6.90
CA PHE A 182 -2.43 2.82 -6.65
C PHE A 182 -3.35 1.68 -6.23
N THR A 183 -4.31 1.93 -5.33
CA THR A 183 -5.29 0.92 -4.91
C THR A 183 -6.19 0.46 -6.06
N GLU A 184 -6.64 1.38 -6.92
CA GLU A 184 -7.40 1.03 -8.14
C GLU A 184 -6.58 0.14 -9.09
N ILE A 185 -5.26 0.34 -9.17
CA ILE A 185 -4.36 -0.53 -9.93
C ILE A 185 -4.32 -1.94 -9.31
N MET A 186 -4.26 -2.04 -7.98
CA MET A 186 -4.28 -3.35 -7.27
C MET A 186 -5.61 -4.08 -7.51
N ASP A 187 -6.73 -3.37 -7.42
CA ASP A 187 -8.06 -3.91 -7.70
C ASP A 187 -8.18 -4.42 -9.14
N ALA A 188 -7.79 -3.59 -10.12
CA ALA A 188 -7.80 -3.95 -11.53
C ALA A 188 -6.84 -5.08 -11.90
N ALA A 189 -5.80 -5.32 -11.10
CA ALA A 189 -4.87 -6.44 -11.26
C ALA A 189 -5.44 -7.77 -10.73
N GLY A 190 -6.56 -7.74 -10.00
CA GLY A 190 -7.28 -8.94 -9.56
C GLY A 190 -6.58 -9.67 -8.41
N LEU A 191 -5.99 -8.93 -7.46
CA LEU A 191 -5.41 -9.55 -6.27
C LEU A 191 -6.46 -10.36 -5.50
N PRO A 192 -6.09 -11.49 -4.87
CA PRO A 192 -7.01 -12.20 -4.00
C PRO A 192 -7.51 -11.29 -2.87
N SER A 193 -8.82 -11.37 -2.60
CA SER A 193 -9.48 -10.59 -1.54
C SER A 193 -8.71 -10.67 -0.22
N GLY A 194 -8.46 -9.50 0.37
CA GLY A 194 -7.79 -9.35 1.65
C GLY A 194 -6.26 -9.34 1.58
N VAL A 195 -5.62 -9.74 0.47
CA VAL A 195 -4.15 -9.68 0.36
C VAL A 195 -3.64 -8.25 0.46
N TYR A 196 -4.33 -7.32 -0.19
CA TYR A 196 -4.09 -5.89 -0.10
C TYR A 196 -5.34 -5.19 0.43
N ASN A 197 -5.15 -4.33 1.43
CA ASN A 197 -6.18 -3.47 1.99
C ASN A 197 -5.60 -2.06 2.12
N MET A 198 -6.46 -1.03 1.98
CA MET A 198 -6.09 0.37 2.15
C MET A 198 -7.14 1.07 2.99
N VAL A 199 -6.68 1.73 4.06
CA VAL A 199 -7.51 2.54 4.96
C VAL A 199 -6.89 3.93 5.02
N PHE A 200 -7.62 4.94 4.55
CA PHE A 200 -7.24 6.32 4.79
C PHE A 200 -7.46 6.69 6.24
N GLY A 201 -6.63 7.57 6.77
CA GLY A 201 -6.78 8.09 8.13
C GLY A 201 -5.56 8.90 8.52
N ASP A 202 -5.62 9.53 9.68
CA ASP A 202 -4.52 10.27 10.26
C ASP A 202 -3.58 9.37 11.07
N GLY A 203 -2.49 9.95 11.56
CA GLY A 203 -1.58 9.28 12.49
C GLY A 203 -2.30 8.72 13.73
N PRO A 204 -3.02 9.54 14.52
CA PRO A 204 -3.68 9.09 15.74
C PRO A 204 -4.81 8.07 15.55
N GLY A 205 -5.66 8.23 14.53
CA GLY A 205 -6.84 7.39 14.32
C GLY A 205 -6.54 6.05 13.67
N VAL A 206 -5.70 6.04 12.62
CA VAL A 206 -5.39 4.83 11.85
C VAL A 206 -3.94 4.39 12.01
N GLY A 207 -2.98 5.31 12.06
CA GLY A 207 -1.56 4.97 12.23
C GLY A 207 -1.28 4.22 13.54
N VAL A 208 -1.72 4.78 14.67
CA VAL A 208 -1.58 4.16 16.00
C VAL A 208 -2.37 2.85 16.10
N ALA A 209 -3.59 2.83 15.54
CA ALA A 209 -4.39 1.62 15.51
C ALA A 209 -3.66 0.50 14.76
N LEU A 210 -3.05 0.79 13.60
CA LEU A 210 -2.25 -0.18 12.85
C LEU A 210 -0.99 -0.64 13.60
N SER A 211 -0.23 0.29 14.21
CA SER A 211 1.05 -0.06 14.86
C SER A 211 0.87 -0.87 16.15
N SER A 212 -0.26 -0.72 16.83
CA SER A 212 -0.55 -1.41 18.08
C SER A 212 -1.49 -2.62 17.93
N HIS A 213 -1.97 -2.92 16.72
CA HIS A 213 -2.95 -3.97 16.51
C HIS A 213 -2.34 -5.37 16.74
N PRO A 214 -2.92 -6.23 17.61
CA PRO A 214 -2.36 -7.54 17.95
C PRO A 214 -2.35 -8.53 16.77
N GLY A 215 -3.16 -8.26 15.75
CA GLY A 215 -3.17 -8.97 14.47
C GLY A 215 -2.24 -8.40 13.41
N ILE A 216 -1.18 -7.65 13.74
CA ILE A 216 -0.14 -7.20 12.79
C ILE A 216 1.20 -7.80 13.22
N ASP A 217 1.92 -8.49 12.31
CA ASP A 217 3.20 -9.14 12.66
C ASP A 217 4.41 -8.25 12.35
N MET A 218 4.24 -7.29 11.44
CA MET A 218 5.28 -6.36 11.05
C MET A 218 4.68 -5.00 10.77
N VAL A 219 5.30 -3.95 11.30
CA VAL A 219 5.02 -2.57 10.91
C VAL A 219 6.18 -2.04 10.08
N SER A 220 5.87 -1.50 8.89
CA SER A 220 6.83 -0.76 8.07
C SER A 220 6.41 0.70 7.99
N PHE A 221 7.14 1.54 8.71
CA PHE A 221 6.88 2.97 8.78
C PHE A 221 7.94 3.76 8.01
N THR A 222 7.52 4.83 7.35
CA THR A 222 8.43 5.89 6.91
C THR A 222 7.78 7.24 7.15
N GLY A 223 8.49 8.11 7.87
CA GLY A 223 8.01 9.43 8.25
C GLY A 223 8.95 10.10 9.23
N SER A 224 8.43 11.04 10.02
CA SER A 224 9.25 11.78 11.00
C SER A 224 9.77 10.88 12.13
N THR A 225 10.91 11.25 12.73
CA THR A 225 11.44 10.58 13.92
C THR A 225 10.45 10.59 15.08
N ARG A 226 9.70 11.69 15.28
CA ARG A 226 8.69 11.77 16.33
C ARG A 226 7.65 10.66 16.19
N ALA A 227 7.03 10.55 15.01
CA ALA A 227 6.07 9.49 14.73
C ALA A 227 6.72 8.09 14.75
N GLY A 228 7.98 7.96 14.33
CA GLY A 228 8.70 6.68 14.40
C GLY A 228 9.07 6.22 15.82
N ILE A 229 9.01 7.08 16.83
CA ILE A 229 9.13 6.69 18.25
C ILE A 229 7.77 6.23 18.80
N GLU A 230 6.67 6.76 18.26
CA GLU A 230 5.30 6.42 18.65
C GLU A 230 4.84 5.08 18.02
N VAL A 231 5.44 4.68 16.90
CA VAL A 231 5.21 3.41 16.18
C VAL A 231 6.15 2.32 16.67
#